data_AF-A0A517MVL0-F1
#
_entry.id   AF-A0A517MVL0-F1
#
_cell.length_a   1.000
_cell.length_b   1.000
_cell.length_c   1.000
_cell.angle_alpha   90.00
_cell.angle_beta   90.00
_cell.angle_gamma   90.00
#
_symmetry.space_group_name_H-M   'P 1'
#
loop_
_entity.id
_entity.type
_entity.pdbx_description
1 polymer ?
#
loop_
_entity_poly.entity_id
_entity_poly.type
_entity_poly.pdbx_seq_one_letter_code
_entity_poly.pdbx_strand_id
1 'polypeptide(L)'
;MNDTDFVLLAGPAATFSGDRFVGRGAVPTVAIGESLTIGLGIDESLRVTRELVKKHHRMQGGNQVAQFDYRLLLENFGDTAAAVRLYDRLPPAEDAEIKVSLLKSNPEPVKGDAKERKQGILRWQGNRI
;
A
#
# COMPACT_ATOMS: atom_id res chain seq x y z
N MET A 1 13.44 7.76 -17.08
CA MET A 1 14.82 8.20 -17.30
C MET A 1 14.75 9.52 -18.03
N ASN A 2 15.65 10.47 -17.75
CA ASN A 2 15.81 11.65 -18.59
C ASN A 2 16.62 11.28 -19.83
N ASP A 3 15.94 11.01 -20.94
CA ASP A 3 16.52 10.66 -22.24
C ASP A 3 16.69 11.87 -23.17
N THR A 4 16.48 13.07 -22.66
CA THR A 4 16.67 14.32 -23.40
C THR A 4 18.14 14.75 -23.39
N ASP A 5 18.51 15.64 -24.30
CA ASP A 5 19.86 16.24 -24.36
C ASP A 5 20.10 17.32 -23.30
N PHE A 6 19.17 17.50 -22.35
CA PHE A 6 19.20 18.59 -21.38
C PHE A 6 19.07 18.07 -19.94
N VAL A 7 19.65 18.82 -19.00
CA VAL A 7 19.38 18.64 -17.57
C VAL A 7 17.96 19.13 -17.29
N LEU A 8 17.13 18.28 -16.69
CA LEU A 8 15.85 18.72 -16.15
C LEU A 8 16.12 19.45 -14.85
N LEU A 9 15.74 20.72 -14.76
CA LEU A 9 15.86 21.49 -13.52
C LEU A 9 14.69 21.21 -12.59
N ALA A 10 14.95 21.30 -11.28
CA ALA A 10 13.90 21.13 -10.29
C ALA A 10 12.75 22.13 -10.51
N GLY A 11 11.52 21.64 -10.48
CA GLY A 11 10.36 22.47 -10.77
C GLY A 11 9.01 21.77 -10.54
N PRO A 12 7.91 22.53 -10.56
CA PRO A 12 6.58 21.97 -10.45
C PRO A 12 6.24 21.09 -11.66
N ALA A 13 5.51 20.01 -11.42
CA ALA A 13 5.01 19.12 -12.45
C ALA A 13 3.51 18.91 -12.29
N ALA A 14 2.80 18.88 -13.42
CA ALA A 14 1.42 18.42 -13.51
C ALA A 14 1.43 17.08 -14.23
N THR A 15 0.68 16.13 -13.68
CA THR A 15 0.65 14.76 -14.18
C THR A 15 -0.72 14.42 -14.73
N PHE A 16 -0.71 13.74 -15.89
CA PHE A 16 -1.90 13.35 -16.61
C PHE A 16 -1.84 11.86 -16.95
N SER A 17 -2.99 11.19 -16.91
CA SER A 17 -3.17 9.83 -17.44
C SER A 17 -4.12 9.92 -18.62
N GLY A 18 -3.58 9.80 -19.84
CA GLY A 18 -4.30 10.19 -21.05
C GLY A 18 -4.55 11.70 -21.07
N ASP A 19 -5.82 12.09 -21.20
CA ASP A 19 -6.29 13.47 -21.15
C ASP A 19 -6.72 13.92 -19.74
N ARG A 20 -6.68 13.03 -18.74
CA ARG A 20 -7.15 13.30 -17.37
C ARG A 20 -6.03 13.79 -16.47
N PHE A 21 -6.25 14.90 -15.78
CA PHE A 21 -5.35 15.40 -14.73
C PHE A 21 -5.43 14.50 -13.49
N VAL A 22 -4.28 13.97 -13.05
CA VAL A 22 -4.19 13.00 -11.93
C VAL A 22 -3.39 13.54 -10.73
N GLY A 23 -2.71 14.68 -10.88
CA GLY A 23 -2.07 15.32 -9.72
C GLY A 23 -1.04 16.38 -10.07
N ARG A 24 -0.54 17.04 -9.02
CA ARG A 24 0.62 17.93 -9.06
C ARG A 24 1.70 17.38 -8.16
N GLY A 25 2.95 17.63 -8.55
CA GLY A 25 4.13 17.30 -7.75
C GLY A 25 5.28 18.21 -8.10
N ALA A 26 6.48 17.77 -7.74
CA ALA A 26 7.71 18.40 -8.16
C ALA A 26 8.62 17.35 -8.80
N VAL A 27 9.33 17.75 -9.84
CA VAL A 27 10.44 17.00 -10.41
C VAL A 27 11.72 17.55 -9.77
N PRO A 28 12.63 16.71 -9.24
CA PRO A 28 13.95 17.15 -8.80
C PRO A 28 14.83 17.53 -10.00
N THR A 29 16.02 18.08 -9.76
CA THR A 29 17.01 18.19 -10.84
C THR A 29 17.45 16.78 -11.24
N VAL A 30 17.40 16.46 -12.54
CA VAL A 30 17.74 15.15 -13.10
C VAL A 30 18.75 15.33 -14.22
N ALA A 31 19.92 14.74 -14.06
CA ALA A 31 20.97 14.77 -15.09
C ALA A 31 20.55 13.99 -16.35
N ILE A 32 21.28 14.22 -17.45
CA ILE A 32 21.09 13.47 -18.69
C ILE A 32 21.40 11.99 -18.41
N GLY A 33 20.48 11.09 -18.79
CA GLY A 33 20.57 9.65 -18.56
C GLY A 33 20.18 9.19 -17.15
N GLU A 34 19.88 10.10 -16.21
CA GLU A 34 19.51 9.73 -14.85
C GLU A 34 18.05 9.24 -14.77
N SER A 35 17.79 8.29 -13.87
CA SER A 35 16.45 7.78 -13.60
C SER A 35 15.64 8.75 -12.72
N LEU A 36 14.38 8.96 -13.10
CA LEU A 36 13.43 9.81 -12.40
C LEU A 36 12.20 8.99 -12.03
N THR A 37 11.73 9.16 -10.80
CA THR A 37 10.45 8.61 -10.32
C THR A 37 9.48 9.76 -10.09
N ILE A 38 8.33 9.74 -10.76
CA ILE A 38 7.24 10.70 -10.60
C ILE A 38 5.99 9.95 -10.13
N GLY A 39 5.31 10.47 -9.12
CA GLY A 39 4.00 9.97 -8.71
C GLY A 39 2.92 10.43 -9.69
N LEU A 40 2.15 9.50 -10.26
CA LEU A 40 1.04 9.79 -11.17
C LEU A 40 -0.31 9.92 -10.45
N GLY A 41 -0.31 10.12 -9.13
CA GLY A 41 -1.55 10.13 -8.35
C GLY A 41 -2.19 8.75 -8.17
N ILE A 42 -3.47 8.75 -7.83
CA ILE A 42 -4.27 7.55 -7.58
C ILE A 42 -4.81 7.03 -8.91
N ASP A 43 -4.70 5.73 -9.15
CA ASP A 43 -5.43 5.06 -10.23
C ASP A 43 -6.87 4.79 -9.77
N GLU A 44 -7.80 5.62 -10.24
CA GLU A 44 -9.23 5.54 -9.87
C GLU A 44 -9.91 4.24 -10.32
N SER A 45 -9.31 3.51 -11.28
CA SER A 45 -9.82 2.22 -11.72
C SER A 45 -9.60 1.11 -10.68
N LEU A 46 -8.64 1.30 -9.77
CA LEU A 46 -8.34 0.36 -8.71
C LEU A 46 -8.99 0.80 -7.40
N ARG A 47 -9.82 -0.05 -6.82
CA ARG A 47 -10.47 0.21 -5.53
C ARG A 47 -10.11 -0.84 -4.51
N VAL A 48 -9.75 -0.38 -3.32
CA VAL A 48 -9.52 -1.24 -2.15
C VAL A 48 -10.58 -0.92 -1.10
N THR A 49 -11.22 -1.97 -0.58
CA THR A 49 -12.15 -1.88 0.55
C THR A 49 -11.65 -2.78 1.69
N ARG A 50 -11.69 -2.26 2.92
CA ARG A 50 -11.34 -2.99 4.15
C ARG A 50 -12.56 -3.13 5.05
N GLU A 51 -13.08 -4.33 5.16
CA GLU A 51 -14.34 -4.62 5.86
C GLU A 51 -14.07 -5.43 7.14
N LEU A 52 -14.62 -4.99 8.28
CA LEU A 52 -14.64 -5.79 9.51
C LEU A 52 -15.77 -6.81 9.42
N VAL A 53 -15.42 -8.07 9.16
CA VAL A 53 -16.40 -9.15 8.99
C VAL A 53 -16.88 -9.66 10.34
N LYS A 54 -15.97 -9.76 11.31
CA LYS A 54 -16.30 -10.31 12.63
C LYS A 54 -15.42 -9.70 13.70
N LYS A 55 -16.02 -9.48 14.88
CA LYS A 55 -15.33 -9.10 16.11
C LYS A 55 -15.74 -10.08 17.20
N HIS A 56 -14.78 -10.58 17.96
CA HIS A 56 -15.01 -11.50 19.07
C HIS A 56 -14.18 -11.10 20.27
N HIS A 57 -14.75 -11.21 21.48
CA HIS A 57 -14.02 -10.99 22.72
C HIS A 57 -14.21 -12.18 23.65
N ARG A 58 -13.15 -12.54 24.36
CA ARG A 58 -13.22 -13.53 25.44
C ARG A 58 -12.22 -13.20 26.53
N MET A 59 -12.47 -13.76 27.70
CA MET A 59 -11.50 -13.81 28.79
C MET A 59 -10.70 -15.12 28.68
N GLN A 60 -9.39 -15.04 28.86
CA GLN A 60 -8.50 -16.20 28.89
C GLN A 60 -7.44 -16.00 29.97
N GLY A 61 -7.59 -16.71 31.09
CA GLY A 61 -6.62 -16.66 32.20
C GLY A 61 -6.41 -15.25 32.78
N GLY A 62 -7.49 -14.48 32.93
CA GLY A 62 -7.44 -13.08 33.39
C GLY A 62 -7.19 -12.05 32.28
N ASN A 63 -6.69 -12.45 31.11
CA ASN A 63 -6.47 -11.55 29.98
C ASN A 63 -7.74 -11.41 29.13
N GLN A 64 -7.98 -10.20 28.61
CA GLN A 64 -8.97 -9.97 27.58
C GLN A 64 -8.36 -10.21 26.19
N VAL A 65 -8.94 -11.10 25.42
CA VAL A 65 -8.53 -11.40 24.04
C VAL A 65 -9.59 -10.87 23.08
N ALA A 66 -9.21 -9.92 22.22
CA ALA A 66 -10.03 -9.41 21.14
C ALA A 66 -9.52 -9.93 19.79
N GLN A 67 -10.38 -10.58 19.02
CA GLN A 67 -10.10 -11.04 17.66
C GLN A 67 -10.94 -10.24 16.67
N PHE A 68 -10.29 -9.82 15.58
CA PHE A 68 -10.89 -9.07 14.48
C PHE A 68 -10.60 -9.80 13.18
N ASP A 69 -11.65 -10.18 12.46
CA ASP A 69 -11.54 -10.79 11.15
C ASP A 69 -11.88 -9.73 10.10
N TYR A 70 -10.88 -9.39 9.26
CA TYR A 70 -11.04 -8.42 8.19
C TYR A 70 -11.06 -9.09 6.82
N ARG A 71 -11.86 -8.54 5.90
CA ARG A 71 -11.82 -8.85 4.47
C ARG A 71 -11.29 -7.65 3.71
N LEU A 72 -10.26 -7.87 2.92
CA LEU A 72 -9.74 -6.88 1.98
C LEU A 72 -10.29 -7.25 0.60
N LEU A 73 -11.09 -6.36 0.01
CA LEU A 73 -11.59 -6.51 -1.34
C LEU A 73 -10.82 -5.56 -2.25
N LEU A 74 -10.29 -6.09 -3.34
CA LEU A 74 -9.55 -5.35 -4.33
C LEU A 74 -10.25 -5.54 -5.68
N GLU A 75 -10.66 -4.44 -6.28
CA GLU A 75 -11.47 -4.40 -7.49
C GLU A 75 -10.73 -3.60 -8.56
N ASN A 76 -10.73 -4.11 -9.79
CA ASN A 76 -10.20 -3.44 -10.96
C ASN A 76 -11.36 -3.15 -11.93
N PHE A 77 -11.64 -1.87 -12.14
CA PHE A 77 -12.65 -1.36 -13.07
C PHE A 77 -12.04 -0.88 -14.39
N GLY A 78 -10.73 -1.08 -14.59
CA GLY A 78 -10.03 -0.74 -15.82
C GLY A 78 -10.17 -1.83 -16.89
N ASP A 79 -9.83 -1.48 -18.12
CA ASP A 79 -9.94 -2.38 -19.27
C ASP A 79 -8.82 -3.44 -19.35
N THR A 80 -7.81 -3.33 -18.48
CA THR A 80 -6.65 -4.21 -18.47
C THR A 80 -6.35 -4.73 -17.07
N ALA A 81 -5.89 -5.97 -16.98
CA ALA A 81 -5.46 -6.55 -15.71
C ALA A 81 -4.25 -5.79 -15.13
N ALA A 82 -4.29 -5.52 -13.82
CA ALA A 82 -3.24 -4.77 -13.13
C ALA A 82 -2.40 -5.67 -12.22
N ALA A 83 -1.08 -5.45 -12.21
CA ALA A 83 -0.20 -6.01 -11.19
C ALA A 83 -0.19 -5.07 -9.98
N VAL A 84 -0.47 -5.61 -8.80
CA VAL A 84 -0.77 -4.84 -7.59
C VAL A 84 0.01 -5.35 -6.38
N ARG A 85 0.31 -4.43 -5.47
CA ARG A 85 0.81 -4.75 -4.14
C ARG A 85 -0.16 -4.16 -3.13
N LEU A 86 -0.77 -5.01 -2.33
CA LEU A 86 -1.69 -4.60 -1.28
C LEU A 86 -0.90 -4.51 0.03
N TYR A 87 -1.04 -3.38 0.72
CA TYR A 87 -0.45 -3.15 2.04
C TYR A 87 -1.58 -2.98 3.06
N ASP A 88 -1.48 -3.66 4.20
CA ASP A 88 -2.29 -3.39 5.39
C ASP A 88 -1.35 -3.31 6.61
N ARG A 89 -1.83 -2.77 7.72
CA ARG A 89 -1.07 -2.63 8.95
C ARG A 89 -1.80 -3.27 10.12
N LEU A 90 -1.10 -4.14 10.84
CA LEU A 90 -1.51 -4.52 12.19
C LEU A 90 -1.46 -3.27 13.08
N PRO A 91 -2.52 -2.97 13.86
CA PRO A 91 -2.53 -1.84 14.76
C PRO A 91 -1.28 -1.86 15.66
N PRO A 92 -0.59 -0.73 15.84
CA PRO A 92 0.52 -0.67 16.78
C PRO A 92 -0.01 -0.96 18.20
N ALA A 93 0.75 -1.74 18.96
CA ALA A 93 0.52 -1.84 20.40
C ALA A 93 1.02 -0.55 21.05
N GLU A 94 0.10 0.19 21.69
CA GLU A 94 0.44 1.44 22.40
C GLU A 94 1.08 1.17 23.77
N ASP A 95 0.80 0.02 24.37
CA ASP A 95 1.32 -0.42 25.66
C ASP A 95 2.06 -1.76 25.53
N ALA A 96 3.11 -1.96 26.34
CA ALA A 96 3.89 -3.20 26.39
C ALA A 96 3.08 -4.42 26.86
N GLU A 97 1.99 -4.21 27.60
CA GLU A 97 1.06 -5.27 28.02
C GLU A 97 0.18 -5.76 26.86
N ILE A 98 0.04 -4.96 25.79
CA ILE A 98 -0.77 -5.30 24.63
C ILE A 98 0.08 -6.01 23.59
N LYS A 99 -0.33 -7.22 23.20
CA LYS A 99 0.29 -7.97 22.11
C LYS A 99 -0.66 -8.06 20.93
N VAL A 100 -0.20 -7.59 19.77
CA VAL A 100 -0.93 -7.70 18.50
C VAL A 100 -0.18 -8.66 17.59
N SER A 101 -0.90 -9.63 17.05
CA SER A 101 -0.35 -10.60 16.09
C SER A 101 -1.38 -10.97 15.02
N LEU A 102 -0.88 -11.33 13.84
CA LEU A 102 -1.69 -11.94 12.79
C LEU A 102 -1.92 -13.41 13.14
N LEU A 103 -3.18 -13.83 13.28
CA LEU A 103 -3.53 -15.21 13.60
C LEU A 103 -3.55 -16.10 12.36
N LYS A 104 -4.23 -15.64 11.29
CA LYS A 104 -4.36 -16.34 10.02
C LYS A 104 -4.62 -15.32 8.92
N SER A 105 -4.14 -15.59 7.71
CA SER A 105 -4.54 -14.87 6.51
C SER A 105 -4.76 -15.83 5.35
N ASN A 106 -5.55 -15.42 4.37
CA ASN A 106 -5.67 -16.15 3.11
C ASN A 106 -5.97 -15.17 1.98
N PRO A 107 -5.06 -14.99 1.01
CA PRO A 107 -3.71 -15.58 0.93
C PRO A 107 -2.79 -15.11 2.08
N GLU A 108 -1.71 -15.83 2.35
CA GLU A 108 -0.69 -15.40 3.31
C GLU A 108 0.10 -14.19 2.78
N PRO A 109 0.46 -13.21 3.63
CA PRO A 109 1.28 -12.09 3.20
C PRO A 109 2.70 -12.54 2.85
N VAL A 110 3.29 -11.86 1.88
CA VAL A 110 4.71 -11.99 1.55
C VAL A 110 5.53 -11.61 2.78
N LYS A 111 6.61 -12.37 3.04
CA LYS A 111 7.56 -12.03 4.10
C LYS A 111 8.13 -10.64 3.84
N GLY A 112 7.72 -9.68 4.67
CA GLY A 112 8.26 -8.33 4.65
C GLY A 112 9.68 -8.28 5.20
N ASP A 113 10.39 -7.18 4.98
CA ASP A 113 11.72 -6.94 5.55
C ASP A 113 11.69 -6.71 7.07
N ALA A 114 12.85 -6.50 7.70
CA ALA A 114 12.92 -6.30 9.16
C ALA A 114 12.19 -5.03 9.63
N LYS A 115 12.12 -3.98 8.80
CA LYS A 115 11.45 -2.72 9.11
C LYS A 115 9.94 -2.87 8.96
N GLU A 116 9.46 -3.48 7.87
CA GLU A 116 8.06 -3.82 7.64
C GLU A 116 7.51 -4.65 8.81
N ARG A 117 8.25 -5.69 9.23
CA ARG A 117 7.85 -6.54 10.37
C ARG A 117 7.76 -5.76 11.69
N LYS A 118 8.75 -4.91 11.99
CA LYS A 118 8.73 -4.06 13.20
C LYS A 118 7.57 -3.06 13.21
N GLN A 119 7.14 -2.60 12.04
CA GLN A 119 6.04 -1.65 11.88
C GLN A 119 4.65 -2.31 11.80
N GLY A 120 4.60 -3.65 11.80
CA GLY A 120 3.37 -4.42 11.66
C GLY A 120 2.79 -4.38 10.24
N ILE A 121 3.60 -4.11 9.22
CA ILE A 121 3.16 -4.03 7.83
C ILE A 121 2.99 -5.44 7.25
N LEU A 122 1.79 -5.68 6.71
CA LEU A 122 1.43 -6.86 5.95
C LEU A 122 1.40 -6.49 4.46
N ARG A 123 1.95 -7.36 3.60
CA ARG A 123 2.04 -7.11 2.17
C ARG A 123 1.63 -8.32 1.36
N TRP A 124 0.75 -8.16 0.39
CA TRP A 124 0.38 -9.18 -0.59
C TRP A 124 0.78 -8.73 -2.00
N GLN A 125 1.02 -9.70 -2.88
CA GLN A 125 1.32 -9.46 -4.29
C GLN A 125 0.24 -10.12 -5.15
N GLY A 126 -0.47 -9.30 -5.93
CA GLY A 126 -1.40 -9.78 -6.95
C GLY A 126 -0.77 -9.56 -8.32
N ASN A 127 -0.52 -10.64 -9.06
CA ASN A 127 0.16 -10.52 -10.36
C ASN A 127 -0.79 -10.05 -11.46
N ARG A 128 -2.11 -10.26 -11.30
CA ARG A 128 -3.17 -9.85 -12.23
C ARG A 128 -4.50 -9.77 -11.46
N ILE A 129 -5.09 -8.59 -11.35
CA ILE A 129 -6.47 -8.36 -10.89
C ILE A 129 -7.30 -7.68 -11.96
#